data_AF-A0A0C9XD41-F1
#
_entry.id   AF-A0A0C9XD41-F1
#
_cell.length_a   1.000
_cell.length_b   1.000
_cell.length_c   1.000
_cell.angle_alpha   90.00
_cell.angle_beta   90.00
_cell.angle_gamma   90.00
#
_symmetry.space_group_name_H-M   'P 1'
#
loop_
_entity.id
_entity.type
_entity.pdbx_description
1 polymer ?
#
loop_
_entity_poly.entity_id
_entity_poly.type
_entity_poly.pdbx_seq_one_letter_code
_entity_poly.pdbx_strand_id
1 'polypeptide(L)'
;MSTPPPARPRVPSTARPPPSPLRSASSSSGPIAASSSSNVAQLGSAPATSKRPPIASSTPPPGGKARARDLLRKHYGLGIGGPPARTENPADPMDLNSPAFDAKSYYEQLITTSSLPALLKRENDFLTEIRQLDSERQSLVYNHHHELIAASDTIAAMKTRAESLDGDLDLLRAAFSEISRLCAEVSVENNVASDNGETKNSSDVAPNAKR
;
A
#
# COMPACT_ATOMS: atom_id res chain seq x y z
N MET A 1 -45.84 -11.49 -40.11
CA MET A 1 -44.54 -11.54 -40.82
C MET A 1 -43.82 -10.23 -40.57
N SER A 2 -42.82 -10.21 -39.70
CA SER A 2 -42.01 -9.01 -39.39
C SER A 2 -40.55 -9.27 -39.74
N THR A 3 -39.92 -8.34 -40.44
CA THR A 3 -38.51 -8.38 -40.81
C THR A 3 -37.66 -7.52 -39.85
N PRO A 4 -36.43 -7.96 -39.50
CA PRO A 4 -35.52 -7.16 -38.66
C PRO A 4 -34.71 -6.14 -39.48
N PRO A 5 -34.22 -5.05 -38.86
CA PRO A 5 -33.37 -4.06 -39.53
C PRO A 5 -31.91 -4.54 -39.69
N PRO A 6 -31.16 -4.01 -40.68
CA PRO A 6 -29.80 -4.44 -40.97
C PRO A 6 -28.76 -3.94 -39.95
N ALA A 7 -27.77 -4.79 -39.65
CA ALA A 7 -26.66 -4.46 -38.76
C ALA A 7 -25.66 -3.48 -39.40
N ARG A 8 -25.14 -2.53 -38.62
CA ARG A 8 -24.07 -1.62 -39.04
C ARG A 8 -22.69 -2.31 -38.96
N PRO A 9 -21.79 -2.11 -39.94
CA PRO A 9 -20.44 -2.67 -39.88
C PRO A 9 -19.58 -1.98 -38.81
N ARG A 10 -18.81 -2.75 -38.06
CA ARG A 10 -17.76 -2.24 -37.15
C ARG A 10 -16.58 -1.71 -37.95
N VAL A 11 -16.15 -0.49 -37.65
CA VAL A 11 -14.85 0.03 -38.11
C VAL A 11 -13.71 -0.58 -37.26
N PRO A 12 -12.59 -1.02 -37.87
CA PRO A 12 -11.43 -1.49 -37.12
C PRO A 12 -10.63 -0.31 -36.55
N SER A 13 -10.33 -0.33 -35.26
CA SER A 13 -9.45 0.66 -34.62
C SER A 13 -8.03 0.54 -35.15
N THR A 14 -7.51 1.62 -35.75
CA THR A 14 -6.09 1.72 -36.11
C THR A 14 -5.23 1.86 -34.86
N ALA A 15 -4.12 1.12 -34.82
CA ALA A 15 -3.23 1.11 -33.67
C ALA A 15 -2.50 2.45 -33.49
N ARG A 16 -2.49 2.96 -32.25
CA ARG A 16 -1.75 4.16 -31.86
C ARG A 16 -0.25 3.84 -31.76
N PRO A 17 0.66 4.56 -32.43
CA PRO A 17 2.09 4.33 -32.32
C PRO A 17 2.62 4.77 -30.93
N PRO A 18 3.69 4.13 -30.41
CA PRO A 18 4.30 4.50 -29.13
C PRO A 18 5.14 5.79 -29.26
N PRO A 19 5.28 6.59 -28.19
CA PRO A 19 6.17 7.75 -28.18
C PRO A 19 7.64 7.34 -28.10
N SER A 20 8.48 7.97 -28.92
CA SER A 20 9.93 7.73 -28.95
C SER A 20 10.65 8.23 -27.69
N PRO A 21 11.71 7.55 -27.21
CA PRO A 21 12.54 8.04 -26.12
C PRO A 21 13.43 9.22 -26.56
N LEU A 22 13.50 10.25 -25.73
CA LEU A 22 14.36 11.41 -25.96
C LEU A 22 15.85 11.04 -25.81
N ARG A 23 16.66 11.41 -26.80
CA ARG A 23 18.12 11.30 -26.76
C ARG A 23 18.71 12.41 -25.88
N SER A 24 19.35 12.06 -24.78
CA SER A 24 20.29 12.96 -24.09
C SER A 24 21.62 12.99 -24.86
N ALA A 25 22.04 14.17 -25.30
CA ALA A 25 23.31 14.38 -25.97
C ALA A 25 24.05 15.59 -25.40
N SER A 26 25.12 15.34 -24.64
CA SER A 26 26.15 16.32 -24.30
C SER A 26 27.47 15.61 -23.97
N SER A 27 28.33 15.49 -24.98
CA SER A 27 29.71 15.03 -24.87
C SER A 27 30.70 16.18 -24.68
N SER A 28 31.89 15.84 -24.15
CA SER A 28 33.16 16.61 -24.07
C SER A 28 33.30 17.60 -22.88
N SER A 29 34.49 17.80 -22.27
CA SER A 29 35.75 17.02 -22.41
C SER A 29 36.78 17.25 -21.28
N GLY A 30 37.63 16.24 -21.01
CA GLY A 30 39.03 16.44 -20.60
C GLY A 30 39.50 15.70 -19.32
N PRO A 31 40.81 15.34 -19.18
CA PRO A 31 41.17 14.08 -18.53
C PRO A 31 42.31 14.09 -17.47
N ILE A 32 42.48 12.92 -16.82
CA ILE A 32 43.66 12.34 -16.12
C ILE A 32 44.41 13.09 -15.00
N ALA A 33 44.49 12.44 -13.83
CA ALA A 33 45.76 12.04 -13.19
C ALA A 33 45.50 10.98 -12.10
N ALA A 34 46.33 9.94 -12.05
CA ALA A 34 46.32 8.97 -10.95
C ALA A 34 47.54 9.19 -10.05
N SER A 35 47.36 9.04 -8.73
CA SER A 35 48.47 8.83 -7.80
C SER A 35 48.04 7.92 -6.66
N SER A 36 48.59 6.70 -6.69
CA SER A 36 48.46 5.72 -5.61
C SER A 36 49.36 6.12 -4.45
N SER A 37 48.81 6.25 -3.25
CA SER A 37 49.62 6.29 -2.02
C SER A 37 48.95 5.44 -0.94
N SER A 38 49.58 4.30 -0.67
CA SER A 38 49.24 3.38 0.41
C SER A 38 49.43 4.02 1.78
N ASN A 39 48.46 3.86 2.67
CA ASN A 39 48.72 3.90 4.11
C ASN A 39 47.84 2.85 4.82
N VAL A 40 48.49 1.85 5.40
CA VAL A 40 47.88 0.80 6.23
C VAL A 40 48.25 1.09 7.68
N ALA A 41 47.29 1.62 8.44
CA ALA A 41 47.26 1.79 9.90
C ALA A 41 45.90 2.42 10.25
N GLN A 42 45.19 2.10 11.33
CA GLN A 42 45.32 1.04 12.34
C GLN A 42 43.94 0.89 13.02
N LEU A 43 43.67 -0.22 13.70
CA LEU A 43 42.38 -0.47 14.36
C LEU A 43 42.07 0.60 15.43
N GLY A 44 40.82 1.08 15.46
CA GLY A 44 40.30 1.98 16.49
C GLY A 44 38.78 1.85 16.62
N SER A 45 38.31 1.21 17.70
CA SER A 45 36.90 1.02 18.00
C SER A 45 36.26 2.31 18.52
N ALA A 46 35.10 2.69 17.96
CA ALA A 46 34.30 3.82 18.44
C ALA A 46 32.84 3.36 18.70
N PRO A 47 32.25 3.66 19.86
CA PRO A 47 30.91 3.17 20.23
C PRO A 47 29.79 4.00 19.61
N ALA A 48 28.69 3.33 19.25
CA ALA A 48 27.46 4.00 18.85
C ALA A 48 26.84 4.77 20.04
N THR A 49 26.49 6.04 19.83
CA THR A 49 25.71 6.84 20.80
C THR A 49 24.40 7.30 20.19
N SER A 50 23.34 6.57 20.51
CA SER A 50 21.96 6.89 20.11
C SER A 50 21.49 8.20 20.76
N LYS A 51 21.39 9.29 19.98
CA LYS A 51 20.80 10.56 20.45
C LYS A 51 19.27 10.50 20.42
N ARG A 52 18.68 9.91 21.45
CA ARG A 52 17.26 10.05 21.80
C ARG A 52 17.04 11.45 22.43
N PRO A 53 15.97 12.20 22.08
CA PRO A 53 15.70 13.49 22.72
C PRO A 53 15.27 13.28 24.19
N PRO A 54 15.69 14.15 25.13
CA PRO A 54 15.26 14.07 26.52
C PRO A 54 13.80 14.50 26.66
N ILE A 55 13.08 13.76 27.51
CA ILE A 55 11.69 14.06 27.88
C ILE A 55 11.71 15.28 28.80
N ALA A 56 11.20 16.43 28.32
CA ALA A 56 11.11 17.64 29.13
C ALA A 56 10.08 17.47 30.25
N SER A 57 10.52 17.54 31.50
CA SER A 57 9.65 17.51 32.67
C SER A 57 8.84 18.80 32.79
N SER A 58 7.60 18.66 33.28
CA SER A 58 6.60 19.72 33.30
C SER A 58 6.74 20.68 34.48
N THR A 59 7.14 21.92 34.22
CA THR A 59 6.95 23.05 35.15
C THR A 59 6.37 24.25 34.39
N PRO A 60 5.05 24.52 34.45
CA PRO A 60 4.44 25.59 33.66
C PRO A 60 4.65 26.96 34.33
N PRO A 61 5.15 27.98 33.60
CA PRO A 61 5.22 29.34 34.12
C PRO A 61 3.81 29.96 34.23
N PRO A 62 3.57 30.87 35.21
CA PRO A 62 2.29 31.52 35.40
C PRO A 62 1.99 32.49 34.24
N GLY A 63 1.26 32.01 33.24
CA GLY A 63 0.87 32.79 32.05
C GLY A 63 0.54 31.95 30.81
N GLY A 64 1.03 30.70 30.73
CA GLY A 64 0.84 29.83 29.56
C GLY A 64 -0.62 29.51 29.22
N LYS A 65 -1.51 29.48 30.23
CA LYS A 65 -2.94 29.13 30.06
C LYS A 65 -3.68 30.07 29.10
N ALA A 66 -3.38 31.37 29.13
CA ALA A 66 -3.98 32.34 28.22
C ALA A 66 -3.50 32.13 26.78
N ARG A 67 -2.18 32.04 26.57
CA ARG A 67 -1.59 31.85 25.23
C ARG A 67 -1.99 30.53 24.58
N ALA A 68 -2.05 29.43 25.35
CA ALA A 68 -2.55 28.15 24.85
C ALA A 68 -4.03 28.26 24.43
N ARG A 69 -4.88 28.87 25.27
CA ARG A 69 -6.30 29.12 24.94
C ARG A 69 -6.47 30.03 23.73
N ASP A 70 -5.58 31.00 23.52
CA ASP A 70 -5.59 31.85 22.32
C ASP A 70 -5.17 31.08 21.06
N LEU A 71 -4.17 30.20 21.17
CA LEU A 71 -3.73 29.35 20.06
C LEU A 71 -4.83 28.35 19.67
N LEU A 72 -5.49 27.71 20.64
CA LEU A 72 -6.64 26.84 20.40
C LEU A 72 -7.81 27.63 19.79
N ARG A 73 -8.12 28.84 20.27
CA ARG A 73 -9.18 29.68 19.68
C ARG A 73 -8.88 30.05 18.22
N LYS A 74 -7.61 30.27 17.85
CA LYS A 74 -7.19 30.46 16.45
C LYS A 74 -7.33 29.19 15.62
N HIS A 75 -7.00 28.02 16.17
CA HIS A 75 -7.13 26.73 15.48
C HIS A 75 -8.58 26.27 15.28
N TYR A 76 -9.48 26.59 16.20
CA TYR A 76 -10.88 26.14 16.17
C TYR A 76 -11.88 27.23 15.78
N GLY A 77 -11.45 28.44 15.39
CA GLY A 77 -12.34 29.51 14.96
C GLY A 77 -13.25 30.12 16.04
N LEU A 78 -13.11 29.73 17.31
CA LEU A 78 -13.93 30.19 18.45
C LEU A 78 -13.58 31.64 18.91
N GLY A 79 -13.21 32.51 17.97
CA GLY A 79 -12.82 33.90 18.18
C GLY A 79 -13.90 34.88 17.75
N ILE A 80 -14.87 35.15 18.63
CA ILE A 80 -15.80 36.27 18.49
C ILE A 80 -14.97 37.57 18.40
N GLY A 81 -14.95 38.21 17.23
CA GLY A 81 -14.19 39.45 16.97
C GLY A 81 -13.01 39.34 15.98
N GLY A 82 -12.86 38.24 15.22
CA GLY A 82 -12.04 38.27 14.00
C GLY A 82 -12.65 39.19 12.93
N PRO A 83 -11.84 39.78 12.01
CA PRO A 83 -12.39 40.42 10.80
C PRO A 83 -13.22 39.37 10.04
N PRO A 84 -14.25 39.77 9.26
CA PRO A 84 -15.13 38.82 8.63
C PRO A 84 -14.30 37.81 7.83
N ALA A 85 -14.33 36.56 8.28
CA ALA A 85 -13.93 35.45 7.43
C ALA A 85 -14.70 35.65 6.14
N ARG A 86 -13.99 35.64 5.00
CA ARG A 86 -14.66 35.67 3.70
C ARG A 86 -15.72 34.59 3.78
N THR A 87 -16.98 34.97 3.66
CA THR A 87 -18.07 34.02 3.55
C THR A 87 -17.86 33.34 2.21
N GLU A 88 -17.12 32.22 2.25
CA GLU A 88 -17.04 31.20 1.23
C GLU A 88 -18.47 30.65 1.09
N ASN A 89 -19.31 31.43 0.41
CA ASN A 89 -20.64 31.02 0.04
C ASN A 89 -20.42 29.86 -0.93
N PRO A 90 -20.79 28.62 -0.58
CA PRO A 90 -20.49 27.46 -1.42
C PRO A 90 -21.24 27.52 -2.76
N ALA A 91 -22.14 28.49 -2.93
CA ALA A 91 -22.88 28.80 -4.15
C ALA A 91 -22.68 30.25 -4.63
N ASP A 92 -21.47 30.82 -4.51
CA ASP A 92 -21.12 32.09 -5.17
C ASP A 92 -20.89 31.86 -6.68
N PRO A 93 -21.74 32.38 -7.58
CA PRO A 93 -21.56 32.18 -9.02
C PRO A 93 -20.30 32.86 -9.60
N MET A 94 -19.65 33.77 -8.86
CA MET A 94 -18.42 34.45 -9.28
C MET A 94 -17.13 33.75 -8.83
N ASP A 95 -17.18 32.77 -7.94
CA ASP A 95 -16.01 32.00 -7.52
C ASP A 95 -15.77 30.79 -8.44
N LEU A 96 -14.60 30.74 -9.06
CA LEU A 96 -14.20 29.66 -9.98
C LEU A 96 -14.15 28.28 -9.30
N ASN A 97 -14.01 28.24 -7.98
CA ASN A 97 -13.97 27.01 -7.20
C ASN A 97 -15.36 26.58 -6.71
N SER A 98 -16.39 27.42 -6.86
CA SER A 98 -17.74 27.10 -6.43
C SER A 98 -18.42 26.12 -7.40
N PRO A 99 -19.14 25.10 -6.90
CA PRO A 99 -20.02 24.28 -7.74
C PRO A 99 -21.17 25.05 -8.40
N ALA A 100 -21.43 26.31 -8.02
CA ALA A 100 -22.43 27.18 -8.64
C ALA A 100 -21.85 28.20 -9.64
N PHE A 101 -20.55 28.12 -9.96
CA PHE A 101 -19.86 29.03 -10.87
C PHE A 101 -20.58 29.21 -12.22
N ASP A 102 -20.89 30.46 -12.58
CA ASP A 102 -21.36 30.82 -13.92
C ASP A 102 -20.24 31.48 -14.72
N ALA A 103 -19.63 30.68 -15.60
CA ALA A 103 -18.58 31.13 -16.50
C ALA A 103 -18.99 32.30 -17.40
N LYS A 104 -20.28 32.43 -17.75
CA LYS A 104 -20.75 33.49 -18.65
C LYS A 104 -20.76 34.85 -17.95
N SER A 105 -21.44 34.97 -16.81
CA SER A 105 -21.48 36.24 -16.07
C SER A 105 -20.10 36.62 -15.51
N TYR A 106 -19.27 35.64 -15.10
CA TYR A 106 -17.88 35.91 -14.73
C TYR A 106 -17.08 36.51 -15.90
N TYR A 107 -17.21 35.93 -17.11
CA TYR A 107 -16.53 36.45 -18.30
C TYR A 107 -17.02 37.84 -18.71
N GLU A 108 -18.34 38.06 -18.71
CA GLU A 108 -18.95 39.37 -19.02
C GLU A 108 -18.50 40.45 -18.03
N GLN A 109 -18.43 40.14 -16.74
CA GLN A 109 -17.86 41.04 -15.74
C GLN A 109 -16.35 41.26 -15.97
N LEU A 110 -15.59 40.21 -16.29
CA LEU A 110 -14.14 40.30 -16.47
C LEU A 110 -13.79 41.20 -17.67
N ILE A 111 -14.44 41.04 -18.82
CA ILE A 111 -14.16 41.84 -20.03
C ILE A 111 -14.66 43.28 -19.93
N THR A 112 -15.71 43.55 -19.15
CA THR A 112 -16.24 44.92 -18.95
C THR A 112 -15.49 45.72 -17.89
N THR A 113 -14.85 45.05 -16.92
CA THR A 113 -14.16 45.72 -15.79
C THR A 113 -12.63 45.69 -15.86
N SER A 114 -12.03 44.77 -16.63
CA SER A 114 -10.57 44.60 -16.71
C SER A 114 -9.94 45.36 -17.88
N SER A 115 -8.70 45.80 -17.70
CA SER A 115 -7.89 46.33 -18.81
C SER A 115 -7.30 45.18 -19.66
N LEU A 116 -7.04 45.44 -20.94
CA LEU A 116 -6.47 44.45 -21.87
C LEU A 116 -5.18 43.77 -21.35
N PRO A 117 -4.20 44.46 -20.73
CA PRO A 117 -3.02 43.80 -20.17
C PRO A 117 -3.34 42.87 -18.99
N ALA A 118 -4.35 43.21 -18.17
CA ALA A 118 -4.80 42.35 -17.08
C ALA A 118 -5.51 41.10 -17.63
N LEU A 119 -6.28 41.24 -18.71
CA LEU A 119 -6.96 40.13 -19.39
C LEU A 119 -5.96 39.15 -20.00
N LEU A 120 -4.94 39.64 -20.73
CA LEU A 120 -3.86 38.81 -21.28
C LEU A 120 -3.04 38.10 -20.20
N LYS A 121 -2.80 38.76 -19.05
CA LYS A 121 -2.18 38.11 -17.90
C LYS A 121 -3.08 36.97 -17.38
N ARG A 122 -4.37 37.23 -17.18
CA ARG A 122 -5.32 36.23 -16.66
C ARG A 122 -5.47 35.03 -17.58
N GLU A 123 -5.42 35.23 -18.90
CA GLU A 123 -5.34 34.16 -19.90
C GLU A 123 -4.07 33.30 -19.71
N ASN A 124 -2.90 33.93 -19.53
CA ASN A 124 -1.65 33.22 -19.31
C ASN A 124 -1.67 32.41 -18.00
N ASP A 125 -2.17 33.03 -16.92
CA ASP A 125 -2.39 32.38 -15.64
C ASP A 125 -3.26 31.12 -15.83
N PHE A 126 -4.42 31.22 -16.50
CA PHE A 126 -5.28 30.07 -16.82
C PHE A 126 -4.59 29.00 -17.67
N LEU A 127 -3.82 29.38 -18.69
CA LEU A 127 -3.09 28.41 -19.52
C LEU A 127 -2.04 27.64 -18.71
N THR A 128 -1.43 28.25 -17.69
CA THR A 128 -0.53 27.55 -16.77
C THR A 128 -1.28 26.66 -15.79
N GLU A 129 -2.39 27.14 -15.21
CA GLU A 129 -3.28 26.42 -14.31
C GLU A 129 -3.88 25.16 -14.96
N ILE A 130 -4.40 25.26 -16.18
CA ILE A 130 -4.93 24.13 -16.96
C ILE A 130 -3.87 23.04 -17.19
N ARG A 131 -2.63 23.44 -17.52
CA ARG A 131 -1.52 22.49 -17.71
C ARG A 131 -1.10 21.82 -16.41
N GLN A 132 -1.08 22.58 -15.31
CA GLN A 132 -0.78 22.06 -13.99
C GLN A 132 -1.83 21.03 -13.56
N LEU A 133 -3.12 21.38 -13.64
CA LEU A 133 -4.24 20.51 -13.30
C LEU A 133 -4.28 19.24 -14.16
N ASP A 134 -3.98 19.30 -15.46
CA ASP A 134 -3.90 18.08 -16.28
C ASP A 134 -2.70 17.19 -15.88
N SER A 135 -1.56 17.80 -15.51
CA SER A 135 -0.40 17.05 -15.02
C SER A 135 -0.67 16.37 -13.67
N GLU A 136 -1.40 17.03 -12.77
CA GLU A 136 -1.84 16.49 -11.48
C GLU A 136 -2.87 15.38 -11.65
N ARG A 137 -3.89 15.60 -12.49
CA ARG A 137 -4.87 14.58 -12.89
C ARG A 137 -4.17 13.36 -13.47
N GLN A 138 -3.20 13.54 -14.35
CA GLN A 138 -2.47 12.44 -14.98
C GLN A 138 -1.56 11.71 -13.98
N SER A 139 -0.91 12.43 -13.07
CA SER A 139 -0.12 11.85 -11.97
C SER A 139 -0.97 11.00 -11.02
N LEU A 140 -2.13 11.52 -10.61
CA LEU A 140 -3.09 10.79 -9.75
C LEU A 140 -3.59 9.50 -10.42
N VAL A 141 -3.95 9.59 -11.71
CA VAL A 141 -4.37 8.44 -12.51
C VAL A 141 -3.25 7.41 -12.65
N TYR A 142 -2.00 7.83 -12.86
CA TYR A 142 -0.85 6.92 -12.91
C TYR A 142 -0.61 6.23 -11.56
N ASN A 143 -0.56 6.97 -10.45
CA ASN A 143 -0.33 6.42 -9.12
C ASN A 143 -1.42 5.40 -8.76
N HIS A 144 -2.69 5.76 -8.92
CA HIS A 144 -3.81 4.88 -8.60
C HIS A 144 -3.82 3.62 -9.47
N HIS A 145 -3.57 3.72 -10.78
CA HIS A 145 -3.46 2.51 -11.62
C HIS A 145 -2.24 1.66 -11.28
N HIS A 146 -1.10 2.26 -10.94
CA HIS A 146 0.09 1.52 -10.53
C HIS A 146 -0.13 0.78 -9.21
N GLU A 147 -0.75 1.42 -8.23
CA GLU A 147 -1.14 0.83 -6.94
C GLU A 147 -2.17 -0.31 -7.13
N LEU A 148 -3.18 -0.12 -7.98
CA LEU A 148 -4.16 -1.17 -8.29
C LEU A 148 -3.52 -2.40 -8.96
N ILE A 149 -2.55 -2.20 -9.86
CA ILE A 149 -1.80 -3.29 -10.49
C ILE A 149 -0.94 -4.01 -9.43
N ALA A 150 -0.18 -3.27 -8.62
CA ALA A 150 0.65 -3.85 -7.56
C ALA A 150 -0.18 -4.61 -6.50
N ALA A 151 -1.37 -4.12 -6.16
CA ALA A 151 -2.31 -4.80 -5.30
C ALA A 151 -2.87 -6.08 -5.95
N SER A 152 -3.21 -6.04 -7.24
CA SER A 152 -3.63 -7.22 -8.02
C SER A 152 -2.53 -8.29 -8.07
N ASP A 153 -1.28 -7.90 -8.32
CA ASP A 153 -0.13 -8.81 -8.33
C ASP A 153 0.11 -9.42 -6.93
N THR A 154 -0.06 -8.62 -5.88
CA THR A 154 0.01 -9.10 -4.48
C THR A 154 -1.08 -10.12 -4.18
N ILE A 155 -2.32 -9.87 -4.61
CA ILE A 155 -3.45 -10.80 -4.47
C ILE A 155 -3.19 -12.10 -5.24
N ALA A 156 -2.64 -12.02 -6.46
CA ALA A 156 -2.27 -13.20 -7.25
C ALA A 156 -1.19 -14.03 -6.55
N ALA A 157 -0.13 -13.39 -6.04
CA ALA A 157 0.94 -14.07 -5.29
C ALA A 157 0.44 -14.68 -3.96
N MET A 158 -0.49 -14.00 -3.26
CA MET A 158 -1.15 -14.55 -2.07
C MET A 158 -2.00 -15.78 -2.41
N LYS A 159 -2.74 -15.73 -3.53
CA LYS A 159 -3.54 -16.86 -4.01
C LYS A 159 -2.67 -18.08 -4.32
N THR A 160 -1.60 -17.92 -5.10
CA THR A 160 -0.69 -19.04 -5.43
C THR A 160 -0.05 -19.65 -4.18
N ARG A 161 0.30 -18.84 -3.18
CA ARG A 161 0.83 -19.34 -1.89
C ARG A 161 -0.24 -20.08 -1.07
N ALA A 162 -1.50 -19.66 -1.13
CA ALA A 162 -2.59 -20.38 -0.47
C ALA A 162 -2.86 -21.74 -1.14
N GLU A 163 -2.83 -21.78 -2.47
CA GLU A 163 -2.97 -23.01 -3.27
C GLU A 163 -1.83 -24.00 -3.00
N SER A 164 -0.57 -23.54 -2.86
CA SER A 164 0.54 -24.43 -2.48
C SER A 164 0.41 -24.97 -1.06
N LEU A 165 -0.06 -24.14 -0.11
CA LEU A 165 -0.24 -24.55 1.29
C LEU A 165 -1.33 -25.62 1.44
N ASP A 166 -2.40 -25.57 0.64
CA ASP A 166 -3.46 -26.59 0.65
C ASP A 166 -2.90 -27.96 0.22
N GLY A 167 -2.06 -27.97 -0.83
CA GLY A 167 -1.32 -29.18 -1.24
C GLY A 167 -0.36 -29.73 -0.18
N ASP A 168 0.37 -28.85 0.52
CA ASP A 168 1.24 -29.25 1.63
C ASP A 168 0.44 -29.85 2.80
N LEU A 169 -0.76 -29.33 3.09
CA LEU A 169 -1.66 -29.87 4.12
C LEU A 169 -2.24 -31.24 3.74
N ASP A 170 -2.56 -31.48 2.47
CA ASP A 170 -3.00 -32.79 1.99
C ASP A 170 -1.89 -33.83 2.03
N LEU A 171 -0.64 -33.44 1.70
CA LEU A 171 0.52 -34.31 1.89
C LEU A 171 0.74 -34.66 3.38
N LEU A 172 0.57 -33.68 4.27
CA LEU A 172 0.65 -33.90 5.72
C LEU A 172 -0.46 -34.84 6.24
N ARG A 173 -1.69 -34.71 5.73
CA ARG A 173 -2.81 -35.62 6.04
C ARG A 173 -2.52 -37.05 5.58
N ALA A 174 -1.94 -37.23 4.38
CA ALA A 174 -1.53 -38.53 3.87
C ALA A 174 -0.46 -39.18 4.77
N ALA A 175 0.57 -38.42 5.15
CA ALA A 175 1.62 -38.88 6.05
C ALA A 175 1.09 -39.28 7.43
N PHE A 176 0.20 -38.49 8.05
CA PHE A 176 -0.43 -38.88 9.31
C PHE A 176 -1.32 -40.12 9.18
N SER A 177 -1.98 -40.32 8.05
CA SER A 177 -2.79 -41.51 7.79
C SER A 177 -1.91 -42.76 7.66
N GLU A 178 -0.76 -42.64 6.99
CA GLU A 178 0.24 -43.72 6.89
C GLU A 178 0.87 -44.06 8.24
N ILE A 179 1.26 -43.05 9.04
CA ILE A 179 1.73 -43.24 10.42
C ILE A 179 0.66 -43.96 11.26
N SER A 180 -0.61 -43.54 11.15
CA SER A 180 -1.71 -44.17 11.89
C SER A 180 -1.91 -45.63 11.47
N ARG A 181 -1.79 -45.94 10.17
CA ARG A 181 -1.84 -47.31 9.64
C ARG A 181 -0.69 -48.16 10.20
N LEU A 182 0.54 -47.65 10.18
CA LEU A 182 1.74 -48.31 10.70
C LEU A 182 1.64 -48.55 12.22
N CYS A 183 1.17 -47.57 12.99
CA CYS A 183 0.94 -47.74 14.44
C CYS A 183 -0.14 -48.79 14.75
N ALA A 184 -1.20 -48.89 13.93
CA ALA A 184 -2.20 -49.94 14.08
C ALA A 184 -1.61 -51.33 13.74
N GLU A 185 -0.83 -51.44 12.66
CA GLU A 185 -0.14 -52.67 12.24
C GLU A 185 0.81 -53.19 13.34
N VAL A 186 1.68 -52.32 13.87
CA VAL A 186 2.58 -52.62 15.00
C VAL A 186 1.79 -53.00 16.28
N SER A 187 0.65 -52.34 16.55
CA SER A 187 -0.17 -52.67 17.71
C SER A 187 -0.81 -54.06 17.61
N VAL A 188 -1.18 -54.49 16.40
CA VAL A 188 -1.71 -55.85 16.17
C VAL A 188 -0.63 -56.90 16.36
N GLU A 189 0.56 -56.71 15.80
CA GLU A 189 1.69 -57.64 15.96
C GLU A 189 2.06 -57.85 17.45
N ASN A 190 2.11 -56.76 18.22
CA ASN A 190 2.44 -56.80 19.65
C ASN A 190 1.35 -57.49 20.51
N ASN A 191 0.09 -57.48 20.05
CA ASN A 191 -1.03 -58.13 20.73
C ASN A 191 -1.07 -59.66 20.41
N VAL A 192 -0.80 -60.04 19.17
CA VAL A 192 -0.68 -61.46 18.75
C VAL A 192 0.49 -62.15 19.47
N ALA A 193 1.57 -61.42 19.78
CA ALA A 193 2.66 -61.94 20.60
C ALA A 193 2.27 -62.26 22.06
N SER A 194 1.15 -61.72 22.57
CA SER A 194 0.72 -61.85 23.97
C SER A 194 -0.31 -62.97 24.20
N ASP A 195 -1.04 -63.41 23.17
CA ASP A 195 -2.15 -64.39 23.29
C ASP A 195 -1.69 -65.86 23.33
N ASN A 196 -0.48 -66.17 22.85
CA ASN A 196 0.06 -67.55 22.82
C ASN A 196 0.54 -68.09 24.20
N GLY A 197 0.19 -67.43 25.30
CA GLY A 197 0.78 -67.69 26.63
C GLY A 197 0.05 -68.68 27.54
N GLU A 198 -1.24 -68.99 27.32
CA GLU A 198 -2.08 -69.56 28.38
C GLU A 198 -2.67 -70.96 28.08
N THR A 199 -1.87 -72.00 28.31
CA THR A 199 -2.33 -73.40 28.35
C THR A 199 -2.34 -73.97 29.77
N LYS A 200 -3.51 -73.83 30.43
CA LYS A 200 -4.04 -74.66 31.53
C LYS A 200 -3.03 -75.36 32.49
N ASN A 201 -2.83 -74.75 33.65
CA ASN A 201 -2.52 -75.49 34.88
C ASN A 201 -3.82 -76.00 35.53
N SER A 202 -4.08 -77.31 35.51
CA SER A 202 -5.02 -77.94 36.45
C SER A 202 -4.80 -79.45 36.61
N SER A 203 -4.77 -79.89 37.87
CA SER A 203 -4.90 -81.27 38.39
C SER A 203 -4.08 -82.41 37.76
N ASP A 204 -3.13 -82.95 38.53
CA ASP A 204 -3.42 -84.22 39.23
C ASP A 204 -2.62 -84.36 40.55
N VAL A 205 -3.15 -85.11 41.51
CA VAL A 205 -2.63 -85.29 42.88
C VAL A 205 -2.19 -86.73 43.09
N ALA A 206 -0.93 -86.94 43.47
CA ALA A 206 -0.39 -88.28 43.71
C ALA A 206 -0.88 -88.90 45.04
N PRO A 207 -1.23 -90.20 45.05
CA PRO A 207 -1.29 -91.00 46.27
C PRO A 207 -0.20 -92.09 46.32
N ASN A 208 0.72 -91.92 47.26
CA ASN A 208 1.17 -92.93 48.24
C ASN A 208 1.16 -94.42 47.84
N ALA A 209 2.35 -95.04 47.80
CA ALA A 209 2.52 -96.48 47.94
C ALA A 209 3.66 -96.81 48.93
N LYS A 210 3.31 -97.27 50.13
CA LYS A 210 4.24 -97.98 51.03
C LYS A 210 4.37 -99.45 50.61
N ARG A 211 5.59 -99.98 50.59
CA ARG A 211 5.89 -101.38 50.87
C ARG A 211 7.29 -101.52 51.47
#